data_AF-A0A378MCG5-F1
#
_entry.id   AF-A0A378MCG5-F1
#
_cell.length_a   1.000
_cell.length_b   1.000
_cell.length_c   1.000
_cell.angle_alpha   90.00
_cell.angle_beta   90.00
_cell.angle_gamma   90.00
#
_symmetry.space_group_name_H-M   'P 1'
#
loop_
_entity.id
_entity.type
_entity.pdbx_description
1 polymer ?
#
loop_
_entity_poly.entity_id
_entity_poly.type
_entity_poly.pdbx_seq_one_letter_code
_entity_poly.pdbx_strand_id
1 'polypeptide(L)'
;MEITHVDFAPTIDKRPAVLTIGKFDGVHLGHQYILKQALKLKQPSEILATISFSPHPLWALKRMEDYREMITPPREKAYWLGHYGVDRLFETAFTAAYAETSPEEFVCEHLANLNLSHICVGEEFNFGKGRHSDVELLRDLAEPFGIKVVAVPVVPMNNEKISSTYIRSLLRRGAFKEAERLLGHAWYVNGVVKDGVIADEEDYVLPLPGEYETLEHGRVKVTSDRKILVDSADGELRLRFVG
;
A
#
# COMPACT_ATOMS: atom_id res chain seq x y z
N MET A 1 4.89 -6.54 -13.38
CA MET A 1 4.04 -5.35 -13.19
C MET A 1 4.83 -4.13 -13.60
N GLU A 2 4.21 -3.22 -14.34
CA GLU A 2 4.78 -1.92 -14.72
C GLU A 2 4.60 -0.90 -13.59
N ILE A 3 5.61 -0.06 -13.33
CA ILE A 3 5.54 1.00 -12.33
C ILE A 3 5.71 2.34 -13.05
N THR A 4 4.81 3.27 -12.78
CA THR A 4 4.85 4.65 -13.28
C THR A 4 4.85 5.58 -12.08
N HIS A 5 5.92 6.35 -11.90
CA HIS A 5 5.95 7.42 -10.91
C HIS A 5 5.18 8.63 -11.42
N VAL A 6 4.34 9.20 -10.56
CA VAL A 6 3.42 10.28 -10.92
C VAL A 6 3.62 11.44 -9.95
N ASP A 7 4.09 12.58 -10.44
CA ASP A 7 4.35 13.76 -9.58
C ASP A 7 3.07 14.47 -9.13
N PHE A 8 2.03 14.42 -9.96
CA PHE A 8 0.72 15.04 -9.67
C PHE A 8 -0.41 14.21 -10.28
N ALA A 9 -0.69 14.39 -11.57
CA ALA A 9 -1.69 13.61 -12.31
C ALA A 9 -1.03 12.52 -13.15
N PRO A 10 -1.61 11.31 -13.24
CA PRO A 10 -1.16 10.30 -14.20
C PRO A 10 -1.17 10.85 -15.63
N THR A 11 -0.17 10.49 -16.43
CA THR A 11 -0.20 10.80 -17.86
C THR A 11 -1.30 10.00 -18.56
N ILE A 12 -1.77 10.50 -19.70
CA ILE A 12 -2.79 9.83 -20.51
C ILE A 12 -2.35 8.38 -20.81
N ASP A 13 -3.16 7.41 -20.41
CA ASP A 13 -3.01 6.00 -20.79
C ASP A 13 -4.22 5.57 -21.61
N LYS A 14 -3.95 5.02 -22.80
CA LYS A 14 -4.98 4.57 -23.73
C LYS A 14 -5.33 3.10 -23.57
N ARG A 15 -4.62 2.33 -22.74
CA ARG A 15 -4.94 0.92 -22.51
C ARG A 15 -6.21 0.83 -21.66
N PRO A 16 -7.25 0.11 -22.13
CA PRO A 16 -8.45 -0.12 -21.34
C PRO A 16 -8.10 -0.70 -19.96
N ALA A 17 -8.68 -0.16 -18.89
CA ALA A 17 -8.31 -0.57 -17.55
C ALA A 17 -9.48 -0.63 -16.56
N VAL A 18 -9.34 -1.55 -15.59
CA VAL A 18 -10.02 -1.47 -14.31
C VAL A 18 -9.03 -0.87 -13.31
N LEU A 19 -9.47 0.14 -12.55
CA LEU A 19 -8.63 0.85 -11.60
C LEU A 19 -9.01 0.53 -10.15
N THR A 20 -8.01 0.32 -9.30
CA THR A 20 -8.18 0.41 -7.84
C THR A 20 -7.38 1.59 -7.28
N ILE A 21 -7.84 2.15 -6.17
CA ILE A 21 -7.22 3.34 -5.56
C ILE A 21 -7.09 3.12 -4.06
N GLY A 22 -5.88 3.29 -3.53
CA GLY A 22 -5.64 3.05 -2.11
C GLY A 22 -4.20 3.23 -1.69
N LYS A 23 -3.97 3.27 -0.38
CA LYS A 23 -2.61 3.36 0.17
C LYS A 23 -1.87 2.03 0.03
N PHE A 24 -2.60 0.92 0.04
CA PHE A 24 -2.11 -0.44 -0.13
C PHE A 24 -0.93 -0.82 0.77
N ASP A 25 -0.73 -0.12 1.90
CA ASP A 25 0.35 -0.43 2.81
C ASP A 25 0.07 -1.75 3.55
N GLY A 26 0.98 -2.71 3.37
CA GLY A 26 0.85 -4.09 3.79
C GLY A 26 0.13 -4.99 2.80
N VAL A 27 -0.55 -4.47 1.76
CA VAL A 27 -1.34 -5.29 0.79
C VAL A 27 -2.14 -6.41 1.47
N HIS A 28 -2.70 -6.12 2.65
CA HIS A 28 -3.35 -7.10 3.53
C HIS A 28 -4.63 -7.72 2.92
N LEU A 29 -5.21 -8.72 3.58
CA LEU A 29 -6.40 -9.44 3.10
C LEU A 29 -7.57 -8.55 2.64
N GLY A 30 -7.82 -7.42 3.34
CA GLY A 30 -8.79 -6.43 2.90
C GLY A 30 -8.48 -5.80 1.52
N HIS A 31 -7.21 -5.45 1.27
CA HIS A 31 -6.76 -4.97 -0.04
C HIS A 31 -6.84 -6.07 -1.10
N GLN A 32 -6.42 -7.29 -0.76
CA GLN A 32 -6.50 -8.44 -1.67
C GLN A 32 -7.93 -8.73 -2.09
N TYR A 33 -8.91 -8.54 -1.19
CA TYR A 33 -10.31 -8.70 -1.52
C TYR A 33 -10.77 -7.65 -2.55
N ILE A 34 -10.36 -6.38 -2.40
CA ILE A 34 -10.64 -5.33 -3.40
C ILE A 34 -10.03 -5.70 -4.75
N LEU A 35 -8.75 -6.09 -4.77
CA LEU A 35 -8.05 -6.51 -6.00
C LEU A 35 -8.76 -7.71 -6.66
N LYS A 36 -9.21 -8.68 -5.87
CA LYS A 36 -9.98 -9.84 -6.35
C LYS A 36 -11.32 -9.45 -6.97
N GLN A 37 -12.03 -8.45 -6.43
CA GLN A 37 -13.26 -7.95 -7.06
C GLN A 37 -12.95 -7.20 -8.35
N ALA A 38 -11.91 -6.37 -8.36
CA ALA A 38 -11.46 -5.66 -9.56
C ALA A 38 -11.10 -6.63 -10.70
N LEU A 39 -10.39 -7.72 -10.39
CA LEU A 39 -10.06 -8.77 -11.36
C LEU A 39 -11.29 -9.45 -11.97
N LYS A 40 -12.41 -9.54 -11.25
CA LYS A 40 -13.66 -10.10 -11.80
C LYS A 40 -14.35 -9.17 -12.79
N LEU A 41 -14.12 -7.86 -12.68
CA LEU A 41 -14.69 -6.85 -13.58
C LEU A 41 -13.89 -6.75 -14.88
N LYS A 42 -12.58 -7.01 -14.78
CA LYS A 42 -11.60 -6.92 -15.87
C LYS A 42 -11.94 -7.85 -17.04
N GLN A 43 -12.06 -7.28 -18.23
CA GLN A 43 -12.17 -8.02 -19.49
C GLN A 43 -10.79 -8.46 -20.01
N PRO A 44 -10.71 -9.47 -20.91
CA PRO A 44 -9.44 -9.97 -21.42
C PRO A 44 -8.54 -8.93 -22.10
N SER A 45 -9.11 -7.88 -22.68
CA SER A 45 -8.37 -6.78 -23.33
C SER A 45 -7.94 -5.67 -22.38
N GLU A 46 -8.37 -5.73 -21.11
CA GLU A 46 -8.10 -4.70 -20.12
C GLU A 46 -6.86 -5.07 -19.29
N ILE A 47 -6.31 -4.07 -18.61
CA ILE A 47 -5.34 -4.26 -17.53
C ILE A 47 -5.99 -3.96 -16.17
N LEU A 48 -5.43 -4.51 -15.09
CA LEU A 48 -5.71 -4.04 -13.73
C LEU A 48 -4.64 -3.02 -13.34
N ALA A 49 -5.06 -1.78 -13.12
CA ALA A 49 -4.20 -0.71 -12.64
C ALA A 49 -4.49 -0.37 -11.18
N THR A 50 -3.50 0.16 -10.48
CA THR A 50 -3.63 0.66 -9.10
C THR A 50 -3.00 2.04 -8.99
N ILE A 51 -3.71 3.02 -8.42
CA ILE A 51 -3.10 4.24 -7.90
C ILE A 51 -2.79 4.04 -6.42
N SER A 52 -1.52 4.26 -6.06
CA SER A 52 -1.06 4.31 -4.67
C SER A 52 -0.28 5.59 -4.40
N PHE A 53 -0.11 5.91 -3.12
CA PHE A 53 0.42 7.19 -2.67
C PHE A 53 1.70 6.99 -1.87
N SER A 54 2.74 7.75 -2.22
CA SER A 54 4.01 7.79 -1.51
C SER A 54 4.49 9.24 -1.35
N PRO A 55 4.89 9.69 -0.15
CA PRO A 55 4.78 8.97 1.11
C PRO A 55 3.32 8.87 1.60
N HIS A 56 3.08 8.21 2.73
CA HIS A 56 1.73 8.09 3.28
C HIS A 56 1.11 9.49 3.56
N PRO A 57 -0.17 9.74 3.21
CA PRO A 57 -0.80 11.06 3.36
C PRO A 57 -0.71 11.68 4.77
N LEU A 58 -0.85 10.85 5.81
CA LEU A 58 -0.74 11.30 7.21
C LEU A 58 0.69 11.71 7.60
N TRP A 59 1.71 11.09 7.01
CA TRP A 59 3.10 11.54 7.18
C TRP A 59 3.34 12.83 6.40
N ALA A 60 2.93 12.87 5.13
CA ALA A 60 3.11 14.02 4.26
C ALA A 60 2.53 15.32 4.86
N LEU A 61 1.29 15.26 5.36
CA LEU A 61 0.54 16.42 5.83
C LEU A 61 0.71 16.72 7.32
N LYS A 62 0.79 15.69 8.17
CA LYS A 62 0.72 15.86 9.62
C LYS A 62 2.00 15.43 10.35
N ARG A 63 2.99 14.89 9.63
CA ARG A 63 4.22 14.34 10.21
C ARG A 63 3.96 13.35 11.36
N MET A 64 2.90 12.55 11.22
CA MET A 64 2.61 11.49 12.17
C MET A 64 3.66 10.39 12.02
N GLU A 65 4.54 10.24 13.01
CA GLU A 65 5.68 9.31 12.97
C GLU A 65 5.24 7.86 12.68
N ASP A 66 4.06 7.46 13.15
CA ASP A 66 3.46 6.14 12.88
C ASP A 66 3.22 5.81 11.40
N TYR A 67 3.23 6.83 10.55
CA TYR A 67 3.02 6.71 9.10
C TYR A 67 4.24 7.08 8.29
N ARG A 68 5.36 7.40 8.95
CA ARG A 68 6.68 7.42 8.31
C ARG A 68 7.07 6.00 7.90
N GLU A 69 6.83 5.06 8.81
CA GLU A 69 7.14 3.64 8.65
C GLU A 69 6.08 2.92 7.80
N MET A 70 6.54 1.99 6.97
CA MET A 70 5.73 1.24 6.02
C MET A 70 5.74 -0.25 6.36
N ILE A 71 4.58 -0.89 6.26
CA ILE A 71 4.49 -2.35 6.38
C ILE A 71 5.14 -2.99 5.14
N THR A 72 4.85 -2.44 3.97
CA THR A 72 5.46 -2.82 2.68
C THR A 72 5.98 -1.56 2.00
N PRO A 73 7.28 -1.28 2.08
CA PRO A 73 7.91 -0.20 1.33
C PRO A 73 7.71 -0.36 -0.20
N PRO A 74 7.90 0.70 -1.01
CA PRO A 74 7.60 0.72 -2.45
C PRO A 74 7.93 -0.56 -3.22
N ARG A 75 9.15 -1.10 -3.08
CA ARG A 75 9.57 -2.31 -3.80
C ARG A 75 8.75 -3.54 -3.40
N GLU A 76 8.52 -3.75 -2.11
CA GLU A 76 7.71 -4.86 -1.59
C GLU A 76 6.22 -4.68 -1.92
N LYS A 77 5.70 -3.45 -1.82
CA LYS A 77 4.32 -3.15 -2.21
C LYS A 77 4.09 -3.49 -3.68
N ALA A 78 5.00 -3.10 -4.55
CA ALA A 78 4.93 -3.41 -5.97
C ALA A 78 4.99 -4.92 -6.24
N TYR A 79 5.86 -5.65 -5.52
CA TYR A 79 5.92 -7.12 -5.59
C TYR A 79 4.56 -7.75 -5.25
N TRP A 80 3.97 -7.39 -4.10
CA TRP A 80 2.70 -7.97 -3.65
C TRP A 80 1.52 -7.57 -4.54
N LEU A 81 1.44 -6.31 -4.98
CA LEU A 81 0.41 -5.89 -5.94
C LEU A 81 0.50 -6.70 -7.24
N GLY A 82 1.72 -6.88 -7.78
CA GLY A 82 1.95 -7.72 -8.96
C GLY A 82 1.57 -9.18 -8.73
N HIS A 83 1.90 -9.74 -7.56
CA HIS A 83 1.51 -11.09 -7.16
C HIS A 83 -0.03 -11.26 -7.15
N TYR A 84 -0.77 -10.24 -6.73
CA TYR A 84 -2.23 -10.23 -6.72
C TYR A 84 -2.87 -9.75 -8.04
N GLY A 85 -2.11 -9.76 -9.14
CA GLY A 85 -2.63 -9.57 -10.50
C GLY A 85 -2.73 -8.13 -10.96
N VAL A 86 -2.12 -7.18 -10.27
CA VAL A 86 -1.98 -5.80 -10.76
C VAL A 86 -0.96 -5.78 -11.90
N ASP A 87 -1.37 -5.24 -13.04
CA ASP A 87 -0.54 -5.12 -14.23
C ASP A 87 0.28 -3.81 -14.21
N ARG A 88 -0.31 -2.72 -13.69
CA ARG A 88 0.34 -1.41 -13.55
C ARG A 88 0.08 -0.75 -12.19
N LEU A 89 1.14 -0.20 -11.59
CA LEU A 89 1.11 0.68 -10.42
C LEU A 89 1.45 2.12 -10.84
N PHE A 90 0.52 3.05 -10.61
CA PHE A 90 0.78 4.47 -10.58
C PHE A 90 1.16 4.86 -9.15
N GLU A 91 2.46 5.05 -8.91
CA GLU A 91 2.95 5.51 -7.61
C GLU A 91 2.97 7.04 -7.59
N THR A 92 1.94 7.62 -6.98
CA THR A 92 1.69 9.05 -6.96
C THR A 92 2.34 9.72 -5.76
N ALA A 93 3.11 10.78 -6.03
CA ALA A 93 3.71 11.63 -5.03
C ALA A 93 2.62 12.37 -4.23
N PHE A 94 2.46 12.04 -2.95
CA PHE A 94 1.49 12.72 -2.10
C PHE A 94 2.11 13.96 -1.46
N THR A 95 1.95 15.10 -2.15
CA THR A 95 2.47 16.40 -1.70
C THR A 95 1.38 17.25 -1.04
N ALA A 96 1.78 18.36 -0.39
CA ALA A 96 0.82 19.34 0.10
C ALA A 96 -0.03 19.91 -1.04
N ALA A 97 0.55 20.12 -2.23
CA ALA A 97 -0.18 20.56 -3.41
C ALA A 97 -1.21 19.51 -3.87
N TYR A 98 -0.83 18.22 -3.88
CA TYR A 98 -1.75 17.13 -4.21
C TYR A 98 -2.93 17.01 -3.23
N ALA A 99 -2.71 17.33 -1.95
CA ALA A 99 -3.78 17.31 -0.96
C ALA A 99 -4.83 18.42 -1.14
N GLU A 100 -4.51 19.44 -1.94
CA GLU A 100 -5.43 20.53 -2.29
C GLU A 100 -6.32 20.20 -3.49
N THR A 101 -6.04 19.10 -4.21
CA THR A 101 -6.83 18.64 -5.36
C THR A 101 -8.30 18.43 -4.97
N SER A 102 -9.20 19.11 -5.67
CA SER A 102 -10.65 18.96 -5.45
C SER A 102 -11.15 17.57 -5.87
N PRO A 103 -12.29 17.09 -5.35
CA PRO A 103 -12.91 15.85 -5.82
C PRO A 103 -13.14 15.85 -7.34
N GLU A 104 -13.61 16.98 -7.88
CA GLU A 104 -13.85 17.18 -9.31
C GLU A 104 -12.56 17.10 -10.13
N GLU A 105 -11.52 17.83 -9.72
CA GLU A 105 -10.21 17.78 -10.37
C GLU A 105 -9.61 16.38 -10.35
N PHE A 106 -9.71 15.68 -9.21
CA PHE A 106 -9.24 14.30 -9.10
C PHE A 106 -9.91 13.38 -10.14
N VAL A 107 -11.24 13.46 -10.30
CA VAL A 107 -11.95 12.59 -11.24
C VAL A 107 -11.73 13.04 -12.69
N CYS A 108 -11.93 14.32 -12.98
CA CYS A 108 -11.91 14.86 -14.34
C CYS A 108 -10.50 14.94 -14.93
N GLU A 109 -9.48 15.25 -14.12
CA GLU A 109 -8.12 15.47 -14.62
C GLU A 109 -7.21 14.28 -14.37
N HIS A 110 -7.39 13.55 -13.27
CA HIS A 110 -6.53 12.40 -12.96
C HIS A 110 -7.10 11.09 -13.46
N LEU A 111 -8.40 10.82 -13.25
CA LEU A 111 -8.99 9.51 -13.55
C LEU A 111 -9.53 9.40 -14.99
N ALA A 112 -10.19 10.43 -15.51
CA ALA A 112 -10.82 10.38 -16.83
C ALA A 112 -9.80 10.17 -17.98
N ASN A 113 -8.52 10.50 -17.74
CA ASN A 113 -7.43 10.34 -18.71
C ASN A 113 -6.87 8.92 -18.81
N LEU A 114 -7.40 7.94 -18.05
CA LEU A 114 -6.85 6.60 -17.92
C LEU A 114 -7.62 5.49 -18.67
N ASN A 115 -8.55 5.84 -19.56
CA ASN A 115 -9.37 4.87 -20.32
C ASN A 115 -10.00 3.78 -19.43
N LEU A 116 -10.70 4.21 -18.39
CA LEU A 116 -11.25 3.32 -17.36
C LEU A 116 -12.63 2.81 -17.74
N SER A 117 -12.85 1.49 -17.62
CA SER A 117 -14.22 0.94 -17.64
C SER A 117 -14.83 0.90 -16.24
N HIS A 118 -14.00 0.62 -15.24
CA HIS A 118 -14.41 0.49 -13.85
C HIS A 118 -13.39 1.10 -12.88
N ILE A 119 -13.91 1.67 -11.79
CA ILE A 119 -13.16 1.97 -10.58
C ILE A 119 -13.67 1.05 -9.46
N CYS A 120 -12.77 0.33 -8.79
CA CYS A 120 -13.08 -0.57 -7.70
C CYS A 120 -12.34 -0.14 -6.43
N VAL A 121 -13.09 0.33 -5.43
CA VAL A 121 -12.55 0.88 -4.18
C VAL A 121 -13.29 0.29 -2.98
N GLY A 122 -12.72 0.39 -1.79
CA GLY A 122 -13.46 0.03 -0.56
C GLY A 122 -14.64 0.98 -0.32
N GLU A 123 -15.70 0.50 0.33
CA GLU A 123 -16.91 1.31 0.61
C GLU A 123 -16.65 2.55 1.46
N GLU A 124 -15.61 2.54 2.29
CA GLU A 124 -15.17 3.67 3.11
C GLU A 124 -14.12 4.57 2.40
N PHE A 125 -13.99 4.47 1.08
CA PHE A 125 -13.02 5.26 0.35
C PHE A 125 -13.39 6.74 0.34
N ASN A 126 -12.43 7.59 0.74
CA ASN A 126 -12.51 9.03 0.61
C ASN A 126 -11.38 9.55 -0.28
N PHE A 127 -11.66 10.62 -1.03
CA PHE A 127 -10.74 11.26 -1.95
C PHE A 127 -10.95 12.79 -1.99
N GLY A 128 -10.04 13.47 -2.67
CA GLY A 128 -10.05 14.94 -2.79
C GLY A 128 -9.75 15.68 -1.48
N LYS A 129 -9.67 17.00 -1.59
CA LYS A 129 -9.35 17.92 -0.50
C LYS A 129 -10.31 17.74 0.67
N GLY A 130 -9.74 17.73 1.88
CA GLY A 130 -10.51 17.64 3.13
C GLY A 130 -11.15 16.28 3.42
N ARG A 131 -11.05 15.30 2.50
CA ARG A 131 -11.64 13.94 2.67
C ARG A 131 -13.15 13.94 2.96
N HIS A 132 -13.87 14.95 2.49
CA HIS A 132 -15.33 15.01 2.64
C HIS A 132 -16.08 14.26 1.53
N SER A 133 -15.37 13.70 0.56
CA SER A 133 -15.93 12.88 -0.52
C SER A 133 -16.06 11.43 -0.11
N ASP A 134 -17.06 10.76 -0.68
CA ASP A 134 -17.34 9.34 -0.50
C ASP A 134 -17.53 8.64 -1.86
N VAL A 135 -17.86 7.35 -1.83
CA VAL A 135 -18.02 6.55 -3.05
C VAL A 135 -19.24 6.97 -3.88
N GLU A 136 -20.25 7.60 -3.28
CA GLU A 136 -21.40 8.13 -4.03
C GLU A 136 -20.99 9.35 -4.86
N LEU A 137 -20.26 10.29 -4.27
CA LEU A 137 -19.71 11.42 -5.04
C LEU A 137 -18.76 10.95 -6.15
N LEU A 138 -17.98 9.88 -5.90
CA LEU A 138 -17.13 9.28 -6.94
C LEU A 138 -17.97 8.73 -8.11
N ARG A 139 -19.13 8.11 -7.84
CA ARG A 139 -20.05 7.64 -8.89
C ARG A 139 -20.58 8.79 -9.73
N ASP A 140 -21.09 9.82 -9.07
CA ASP A 140 -21.71 10.97 -9.73
C ASP A 140 -20.71 11.69 -10.64
N LEU A 141 -19.47 11.87 -10.17
CA LEU A 141 -18.41 12.52 -10.96
C LEU A 141 -17.87 11.63 -12.10
N ALA A 142 -17.93 10.30 -11.94
CA ALA A 142 -17.43 9.34 -12.92
C ALA A 142 -18.43 9.01 -14.03
N GLU A 143 -19.74 9.16 -13.77
CA GLU A 143 -20.83 8.84 -14.70
C GLU A 143 -20.70 9.56 -16.06
N PRO A 144 -20.39 10.88 -16.14
CA PRO A 144 -20.26 11.57 -17.43
C PRO A 144 -19.16 11.01 -18.34
N PHE A 145 -18.18 10.30 -17.76
CA PHE A 145 -17.08 9.66 -18.48
C PHE A 145 -17.38 8.18 -18.81
N GLY A 146 -18.56 7.68 -18.45
CA GLY A 146 -18.95 6.28 -18.67
C GLY A 146 -18.22 5.28 -17.75
N ILE A 147 -17.60 5.76 -16.66
CA ILE A 147 -16.81 4.94 -15.75
C ILE A 147 -17.71 4.38 -14.65
N LYS A 148 -17.77 3.06 -14.51
CA LYS A 148 -18.59 2.41 -13.47
C LYS A 148 -17.82 2.28 -12.16
N VAL A 149 -18.42 2.70 -11.04
CA VAL A 149 -17.77 2.61 -9.72
C VAL A 149 -18.37 1.51 -8.86
N VAL A 150 -17.53 0.58 -8.43
CA VAL A 150 -17.87 -0.54 -7.56
C VAL A 150 -17.29 -0.31 -6.16
N ALA A 151 -18.19 -0.23 -5.17
CA ALA A 151 -17.82 -0.19 -3.76
C ALA A 151 -17.71 -1.61 -3.22
N VAL A 152 -16.54 -1.95 -2.67
CA VAL A 152 -16.28 -3.26 -2.06
C VAL A 152 -16.53 -3.17 -0.57
N PRO A 153 -17.44 -3.99 0.00
CA PRO A 153 -17.71 -3.99 1.43
C PRO A 153 -16.47 -4.35 2.24
N VAL A 154 -16.37 -3.79 3.45
CA VAL A 154 -15.32 -4.17 4.41
C VAL A 154 -15.55 -5.63 4.80
N VAL A 155 -14.57 -6.49 4.54
CA VAL A 155 -14.61 -7.89 4.96
C VAL A 155 -14.05 -8.01 6.38
N PRO A 156 -14.87 -8.37 7.39
CA PRO A 156 -14.35 -8.69 8.70
C PRO A 156 -13.67 -10.07 8.66
N MET A 157 -12.56 -10.23 9.39
CA MET A 157 -12.02 -11.54 9.72
C MET A 157 -12.08 -11.71 11.23
N ASN A 158 -12.79 -12.74 11.71
CA ASN A 158 -13.05 -12.98 13.14
C ASN A 158 -13.71 -11.79 13.86
N ASN A 159 -14.65 -11.10 13.20
CA ASN A 159 -15.33 -9.88 13.70
C ASN A 159 -14.43 -8.64 13.90
N GLU A 160 -13.15 -8.68 13.52
CA GLU A 160 -12.28 -7.50 13.55
C GLU A 160 -12.03 -6.95 12.14
N LYS A 161 -12.04 -5.62 12.03
CA LYS A 161 -11.71 -4.91 10.80
C LYS A 161 -10.21 -4.97 10.56
N ILE A 162 -9.81 -5.57 9.44
CA ILE A 162 -8.42 -5.60 9.00
C ILE A 162 -8.01 -4.20 8.55
N SER A 163 -6.94 -3.66 9.13
CA SER A 163 -6.39 -2.35 8.74
C SER A 163 -4.88 -2.30 8.90
N SER A 164 -4.21 -1.49 8.06
CA SER A 164 -2.78 -1.22 8.20
C SER A 164 -2.44 -0.67 9.59
N THR A 165 -3.28 0.15 10.21
CA THR A 165 -3.04 0.65 11.58
C THR A 165 -2.94 -0.49 12.59
N TYR A 166 -3.86 -1.46 12.53
CA TYR A 166 -3.81 -2.60 13.44
C TYR A 166 -2.62 -3.52 13.17
N ILE A 167 -2.29 -3.75 11.90
CA ILE A 167 -1.11 -4.54 11.51
C ILE A 167 0.19 -3.88 12.00
N ARG A 168 0.34 -2.55 11.86
CA ARG A 168 1.48 -1.82 12.43
C ARG A 168 1.60 -2.04 13.94
N SER A 169 0.49 -1.98 14.67
CA SER A 169 0.47 -2.25 16.11
C SER A 169 0.94 -3.67 16.44
N LEU A 170 0.51 -4.68 15.67
CA LEU A 170 0.94 -6.08 15.81
C LEU A 170 2.45 -6.24 15.57
N LEU A 171 2.97 -5.67 14.48
CA LEU A 171 4.40 -5.72 14.16
C LEU A 171 5.24 -5.05 15.25
N ARG A 172 4.83 -3.88 15.72
CA ARG A 172 5.54 -3.14 16.78
C ARG A 172 5.67 -3.93 18.09
N ARG A 173 4.63 -4.66 18.49
CA ARG A 173 4.64 -5.48 19.72
C ARG A 173 5.22 -6.89 19.51
N GLY A 174 5.78 -7.18 18.35
CA GLY A 174 6.38 -8.48 18.03
C GLY A 174 5.38 -9.61 17.79
N ALA A 175 4.10 -9.30 17.53
CA ALA A 175 3.06 -10.28 17.21
C ALA A 175 3.06 -10.59 15.70
N PHE A 176 4.18 -11.08 15.19
CA PHE A 176 4.45 -11.23 13.75
C PHE A 176 3.54 -12.27 13.10
N LYS A 177 3.31 -13.41 13.75
CA LYS A 177 2.42 -14.46 13.24
C LYS A 177 0.99 -13.97 13.03
N GLU A 178 0.49 -13.17 13.95
CA GLU A 178 -0.84 -12.58 13.84
C GLU A 178 -0.87 -11.48 12.77
N ALA A 179 0.18 -10.67 12.66
CA ALA A 179 0.32 -9.72 11.55
C ALA A 179 0.31 -10.42 10.19
N GLU A 180 1.11 -11.47 10.01
CA GLU A 180 1.16 -12.29 8.78
C GLU A 180 -0.20 -12.94 8.46
N ARG A 181 -0.95 -13.37 9.49
CA ARG A 181 -2.32 -13.89 9.33
C ARG A 181 -3.25 -12.85 8.72
N LEU A 182 -3.18 -11.60 9.16
CA LEU A 182 -3.98 -10.49 8.63
C LEU A 182 -3.47 -10.00 7.27
N LEU A 183 -2.17 -10.07 7.04
CA LEU A 183 -1.54 -9.78 5.76
C LEU A 183 -1.94 -10.81 4.71
N GLY A 184 -2.07 -12.09 5.08
CA GLY A 184 -2.31 -13.18 4.13
C GLY A 184 -1.06 -13.61 3.36
N HIS A 185 0.10 -13.09 3.75
CA HIS A 185 1.42 -13.45 3.23
C HIS A 185 2.50 -13.21 4.30
N ALA A 186 3.69 -13.76 4.06
CA ALA A 186 4.83 -13.56 4.95
C ALA A 186 5.31 -12.10 4.91
N TRP A 187 5.79 -11.61 6.04
CA TRP A 187 6.32 -10.25 6.20
C TRP A 187 7.83 -10.29 6.36
N TYR A 188 8.52 -9.48 5.56
CA TYR A 188 9.97 -9.44 5.52
C TYR A 188 10.48 -8.02 5.65
N VAL A 189 11.62 -7.87 6.31
CA VAL A 189 12.45 -6.67 6.24
C VAL A 189 13.62 -7.00 5.31
N ASN A 190 13.78 -6.21 4.25
CA ASN A 190 14.89 -6.34 3.32
C ASN A 190 15.84 -5.16 3.50
N GLY A 191 17.13 -5.41 3.37
CA GLY A 191 18.12 -4.34 3.31
C GLY A 191 19.53 -4.88 3.06
N VAL A 192 20.50 -3.97 3.06
CA VAL A 192 21.92 -4.30 2.90
C VAL A 192 22.60 -4.25 4.26
N VAL A 193 23.27 -5.34 4.62
CA VAL A 193 24.15 -5.41 5.80
C VAL A 193 25.45 -4.70 5.49
N LYS A 194 25.83 -3.79 6.37
CA LYS A 194 27.12 -3.13 6.39
C LYS A 194 27.60 -2.99 7.83
N ASP A 195 28.79 -3.52 8.12
CA ASP A 195 29.39 -3.47 9.45
C ASP A 195 28.47 -4.06 10.54
N GLY A 196 27.74 -5.14 10.20
CA GLY A 196 26.81 -5.83 11.11
C GLY A 196 25.48 -5.11 11.36
N VAL A 197 25.14 -4.12 10.54
CA VAL A 197 23.90 -3.34 10.63
C VAL A 197 23.16 -3.35 9.29
N ILE A 198 21.85 -3.51 9.31
CA ILE A 198 21.03 -3.25 8.11
C ILE A 198 20.97 -1.74 7.89
N ALA A 199 21.61 -1.24 6.83
CA ALA A 199 21.89 0.19 6.62
C ALA A 199 21.06 0.85 5.51
N ASP A 200 20.55 0.06 4.56
CA ASP A 200 19.70 0.51 3.43
C ASP A 200 18.24 0.08 3.63
N GLU A 201 17.78 0.13 4.88
CA GLU A 201 16.38 -0.10 5.18
C GLU A 201 15.56 1.08 4.66
N GLU A 202 14.72 0.84 3.65
CA GLU A 202 13.53 1.68 3.46
C GLU A 202 12.79 1.73 4.82
N ASP A 203 12.15 2.84 5.21
CA ASP A 203 11.56 3.03 6.56
C ASP A 203 10.48 1.93 6.87
N TYR A 204 10.87 0.71 7.22
CA TYR A 204 9.99 -0.40 7.57
C TYR A 204 9.40 -0.16 8.96
N VAL A 205 8.20 -0.69 9.19
CA VAL A 205 7.67 -0.80 10.55
C VAL A 205 8.48 -1.85 11.30
N LEU A 206 9.30 -1.41 12.25
CA LEU A 206 10.10 -2.30 13.08
C LEU A 206 9.40 -2.64 14.40
N PRO A 207 9.67 -3.81 14.99
CA PRO A 207 9.25 -4.09 16.36
C PRO A 207 9.96 -3.15 17.35
N LEU A 208 9.42 -3.03 18.56
CA LEU A 208 10.04 -2.23 19.62
C LEU A 208 11.48 -2.72 19.92
N PRO A 209 12.36 -1.87 20.47
CA PRO A 209 13.73 -2.27 20.78
C PRO A 209 13.78 -3.54 21.64
N GLY A 210 14.61 -4.51 21.22
CA GLY A 210 14.64 -5.84 21.81
C GLY A 210 15.42 -6.85 20.98
N GLU A 211 15.51 -8.06 21.50
CA GLU A 211 16.07 -9.21 20.77
C GLU A 211 14.94 -10.05 20.18
N TYR A 212 15.11 -10.46 18.92
CA TYR A 212 14.12 -11.22 18.19
C TYR A 212 14.76 -12.39 17.45
N GLU A 213 14.06 -13.52 17.41
CA GLU A 213 14.45 -14.64 16.56
C GLU A 213 13.96 -14.39 15.13
N THR A 214 14.76 -14.80 14.16
CA THR A 214 14.44 -14.72 12.73
C THR A 214 14.52 -16.08 12.09
N LEU A 215 13.73 -16.28 11.04
CA LEU A 215 13.84 -17.45 10.20
C LEU A 215 15.18 -17.36 9.46
N GLU A 216 15.96 -18.44 9.49
CA GLU A 216 17.24 -18.62 8.76
C GLU A 216 18.44 -17.77 9.22
N HIS A 217 18.24 -16.69 9.99
CA HIS A 217 19.34 -15.79 10.41
C HIS A 217 19.54 -15.69 11.93
N GLY A 218 18.89 -16.56 12.70
CA GLY A 218 19.05 -16.62 14.16
C GLY A 218 18.57 -15.34 14.85
N ARG A 219 19.25 -14.96 15.93
CA ARG A 219 18.83 -13.83 16.77
C ARG A 219 19.40 -12.51 16.26
N VAL A 220 18.53 -11.52 16.15
CA VAL A 220 18.86 -10.13 15.79
C VAL A 220 18.46 -9.17 16.90
N LYS A 221 19.05 -7.98 16.91
CA LYS A 221 18.73 -6.94 17.90
C LYS A 221 18.21 -5.68 17.21
N VAL A 222 17.01 -5.27 17.58
CA VAL A 222 16.46 -3.96 17.19
C VAL A 222 16.81 -2.93 18.25
N THR A 223 17.44 -1.83 17.84
CA THR A 223 17.93 -0.79 18.75
C THR A 223 16.94 0.36 18.89
N SER A 224 17.13 1.21 19.91
CA SER A 224 16.31 2.40 20.13
C SER A 224 16.46 3.47 19.04
N ASP A 225 17.58 3.48 18.32
CA ASP A 225 17.78 4.31 17.12
C ASP A 225 17.28 3.63 15.83
N ARG A 226 16.43 2.59 15.97
CA ARG A 226 15.74 1.87 14.91
C ARG A 226 16.65 1.12 13.93
N LYS A 227 17.82 0.67 14.39
CA LYS A 227 18.69 -0.18 13.57
C LYS A 227 18.47 -1.64 13.90
N ILE A 228 18.71 -2.50 12.91
CA ILE A 228 18.76 -3.94 13.11
C ILE A 228 20.22 -4.37 13.10
N LEU A 229 20.71 -4.81 14.25
CA LEU A 229 22.02 -5.44 14.38
C LEU A 229 21.90 -6.93 14.07
N VAL A 230 22.77 -7.41 13.19
CA VAL A 230 22.78 -8.80 12.70
C VAL A 230 24.19 -9.38 12.79
N ASP A 231 24.27 -10.67 13.09
CA ASP A 231 25.51 -11.44 12.99
C ASP A 231 25.57 -12.12 11.62
N SER A 232 25.73 -11.31 10.58
CA SER A 232 25.81 -11.75 9.18
C SER A 232 26.93 -11.01 8.48
N ALA A 233 27.50 -11.66 7.45
CA ALA A 233 28.40 -10.99 6.53
C ALA A 233 27.68 -9.84 5.79
N ASP A 234 28.47 -8.86 5.32
CA ASP A 234 27.99 -7.77 4.48
C ASP A 234 27.35 -8.32 3.18
N GLY A 235 26.26 -7.68 2.75
CA GLY A 235 25.50 -8.10 1.57
C GLY A 235 23.99 -7.90 1.73
N GLU A 236 23.23 -8.36 0.73
CA GLU A 236 21.76 -8.34 0.81
C GLU A 236 21.27 -9.33 1.88
N LEU A 237 20.32 -8.89 2.69
CA LEU A 237 19.72 -9.71 3.73
C LEU A 237 18.20 -9.51 3.74
N ARG A 238 17.49 -10.63 3.95
CA ARG A 238 16.04 -10.66 4.08
C ARG A 238 15.67 -11.32 5.39
N LEU A 239 15.17 -10.53 6.33
CA LEU A 239 14.78 -11.01 7.65
C LEU A 239 13.28 -11.29 7.71
N ARG A 240 12.93 -12.46 8.23
CA ARG A 240 11.57 -12.78 8.66
C ARG A 240 11.57 -13.04 10.16
N PHE A 241 10.91 -12.18 10.91
CA PHE A 241 10.82 -12.32 12.36
C PHE A 241 9.90 -13.48 12.75
N VAL A 242 10.23 -14.15 13.85
CA VAL A 242 9.47 -15.28 14.40
C VAL A 242 8.88 -14.87 15.75
N GLY A 243 7.56 -15.02 15.91
CA GLY A 243 6.83 -14.64 17.13
C GLY A 243 5.33 -14.49 16.90
#